data_AF-A0A1H0II41-F1
#
_entry.id   AF-A0A1H0II41-F1
#
_cell.length_a   1.000
_cell.length_b   1.000
_cell.length_c   1.000
_cell.angle_alpha   90.00
_cell.angle_beta   90.00
_cell.angle_gamma   90.00
#
_symmetry.space_group_name_H-M   'P 1'
#
loop_
_entity.id
_entity.type
_entity.pdbx_description
1 polymer ?
#
loop_
_entity_poly.entity_id
_entity_poly.type
_entity_poly.pdbx_seq_one_letter_code
_entity_poly.pdbx_strand_id
1 'polypeptide(L)'
;MNVLYQARILMKRWCIKTNTKIYDVQQLVDGVDLFKVEVSGCFYEVYKSSSGEWRLLYHLPNCRELPLESLGNMIDNEMLSLHKGGSREL
;
A
#
# COMPACT_ATOMS: atom_id res chain seq x y z
N MET A 1 7.77 -17.95 30.15
CA MET A 1 7.97 -18.38 28.75
C MET A 1 7.21 -17.43 27.86
N ASN A 2 7.92 -16.56 27.16
CA ASN A 2 7.39 -15.40 26.45
C ASN A 2 6.94 -15.84 25.05
N VAL A 3 5.69 -16.28 24.94
CA VAL A 3 5.09 -16.78 23.70
C VAL A 3 4.06 -15.76 23.20
N LEU A 4 4.50 -14.50 23.07
CA LEU A 4 3.90 -13.58 22.11
C LEU A 4 4.44 -14.03 20.76
N TYR A 5 3.89 -15.13 20.24
CA TYR A 5 4.08 -15.51 18.85
C TYR A 5 3.89 -14.25 18.04
N GLN A 6 4.94 -13.94 17.30
CA GLN A 6 5.02 -12.88 16.36
C GLN A 6 3.91 -13.05 15.33
N ALA A 7 2.68 -12.66 15.68
CA ALA A 7 1.71 -12.17 14.73
C ALA A 7 2.19 -10.80 14.21
N ARG A 8 3.48 -10.68 13.84
CA ARG A 8 3.84 -10.06 12.58
C ARG A 8 3.18 -10.93 11.52
N ILE A 9 1.87 -10.75 11.37
CA ILE A 9 1.28 -10.85 10.04
C ILE A 9 2.23 -10.01 9.20
N LEU A 10 2.91 -10.65 8.25
CA LEU A 10 3.87 -10.02 7.34
C LEU A 10 3.10 -9.05 6.43
N MET A 11 2.54 -8.01 7.02
CA MET A 11 1.85 -6.94 6.34
C MET A 11 2.88 -6.29 5.44
N LYS A 12 2.70 -6.45 4.13
CA LYS A 12 3.60 -5.87 3.14
C LYS A 12 3.54 -4.36 3.30
N ARG A 13 4.70 -3.74 3.51
CA ARG A 13 4.85 -2.31 3.67
C ARG A 13 5.85 -1.80 2.65
N TRP A 14 5.47 -0.76 1.92
CA TRP A 14 6.27 -0.10 0.90
C TRP A 14 6.41 1.38 1.21
N CYS A 15 7.56 1.93 0.90
CA CYS A 15 7.79 3.38 0.90
C CYS A 15 7.95 3.83 -0.54
N ILE A 16 6.88 4.37 -1.13
CA ILE A 16 6.87 4.86 -2.50
C ILE A 16 7.28 6.33 -2.48
N LYS A 17 8.46 6.62 -3.04
CA LYS A 17 9.03 7.97 -3.07
C LYS A 17 8.81 8.61 -4.43
N THR A 18 8.21 9.80 -4.43
CA THR A 18 8.10 10.67 -5.61
C THR A 18 8.96 11.92 -5.41
N ASN A 19 9.10 12.74 -6.45
CA ASN A 19 9.88 13.98 -6.38
C ASN A 19 9.36 14.96 -5.29
N THR A 20 8.07 14.89 -4.95
CA THR A 20 7.43 15.87 -4.06
C THR A 20 6.87 15.25 -2.77
N LYS A 21 6.69 13.94 -2.72
CA LYS A 21 5.99 13.24 -1.63
C LYS A 21 6.57 11.86 -1.37
N ILE A 22 6.45 11.41 -0.13
CA ILE A 22 6.72 10.04 0.29
C ILE A 22 5.41 9.44 0.74
N TYR A 23 5.04 8.31 0.16
CA TYR A 23 3.87 7.53 0.54
C TYR A 23 4.35 6.31 1.32
N ASP A 24 3.92 6.20 2.56
CA ASP A 24 4.06 4.97 3.33
C ASP A 24 2.82 4.13 3.10
N VAL A 25 2.95 3.01 2.41
CA VAL A 25 1.85 2.14 1.99
C VAL A 25 1.95 0.84 2.77
N GLN A 26 0.88 0.47 3.47
CA GLN A 26 0.79 -0.77 4.23
C GLN A 26 -0.42 -1.57 3.75
N GLN A 27 -0.20 -2.81 3.33
CA GLN A 27 -1.29 -3.75 3.05
C GLN A 27 -1.97 -4.15 4.36
N LEU A 28 -3.28 -3.92 4.44
CA LEU A 28 -4.05 -4.19 5.66
C LEU A 28 -4.47 -5.66 5.76
N VAL A 29 -4.74 -6.31 4.63
CA VAL A 29 -5.21 -7.70 4.57
C VAL A 29 -4.46 -8.44 3.46
N ASP A 30 -3.84 -9.57 3.80
CA ASP A 30 -3.13 -10.38 2.81
C ASP A 30 -4.11 -10.99 1.79
N GLY A 31 -3.72 -11.00 0.51
CA GLY A 31 -4.58 -11.46 -0.58
C GLY A 31 -5.72 -10.50 -0.97
N VAL A 32 -5.85 -9.36 -0.29
CA VAL A 32 -6.82 -8.31 -0.64
C VAL A 32 -6.06 -7.04 -1.03
N ASP A 33 -6.49 -6.41 -2.11
CA ASP A 33 -5.97 -5.12 -2.56
C ASP A 33 -6.54 -3.97 -1.71
N LEU A 34 -6.29 -4.01 -0.39
CA LEU A 34 -6.68 -2.99 0.58
C LEU A 34 -5.44 -2.49 1.31
N PHE A 35 -5.22 -1.18 1.23
CA PHE A 35 -3.99 -0.54 1.68
C PHE A 35 -4.29 0.70 2.51
N LYS A 36 -3.53 0.86 3.59
CA LYS A 36 -3.40 2.10 4.31
C LYS A 36 -2.23 2.89 3.73
N VAL A 37 -2.45 4.17 3.48
CA VAL A 37 -1.46 5.08 2.93
C VAL A 37 -1.30 6.25 3.87
N GLU A 38 -0.07 6.52 4.30
CA GLU A 38 0.30 7.73 5.02
C GLU A 38 1.09 8.66 4.09
N VAL A 39 0.67 9.92 4.00
CA VAL A 39 1.41 10.96 3.31
C VAL A 39 1.29 12.28 4.06
N SER A 40 2.43 12.88 4.41
CA SER A 40 2.48 14.17 5.12
C SER A 40 1.63 14.21 6.41
N GLY A 41 1.60 13.11 7.16
CA GLY A 41 0.82 12.99 8.41
C GLY A 41 -0.69 12.77 8.21
N CYS A 42 -1.15 12.63 6.96
CA CYS A 42 -2.51 12.25 6.62
C CYS A 42 -2.62 10.76 6.34
N PHE A 43 -3.68 10.14 6.84
CA PHE A 43 -3.97 8.73 6.62
C PHE A 43 -5.14 8.55 5.65
N TYR A 44 -4.97 7.61 4.73
CA TYR A 44 -5.91 7.22 3.71
C TYR A 44 -6.03 5.70 3.70
N GLU A 45 -7.21 5.19 3.41
CA GLU A 45 -7.45 3.78 3.10
C GLU A 45 -7.92 3.71 1.66
N VAL A 46 -7.18 2.98 0.84
CA VAL A 46 -7.46 2.81 -0.58
C VAL A 46 -7.60 1.33 -0.90
N TYR A 47 -8.47 1.02 -1.84
CA TYR A 47 -8.67 -0.33 -2.31
C TYR A 47 -8.78 -0.38 -3.82
N LYS A 48 -8.46 -1.54 -4.40
CA LYS A 48 -8.71 -1.81 -5.82
C LYS A 48 -10.08 -2.47 -5.96
N SER A 49 -10.95 -1.89 -6.76
CA SER A 49 -12.28 -2.46 -7.06
C SER A 49 -12.14 -3.72 -7.91
N SER A 50 -13.23 -4.49 -8.01
CA SER A 50 -13.31 -5.62 -8.94
C SER A 50 -13.21 -5.21 -10.42
N SER A 51 -13.45 -3.93 -10.75
CA SER A 51 -13.21 -3.37 -12.09
C SER A 51 -11.74 -3.03 -12.34
N GLY A 52 -10.87 -3.15 -11.33
CA GLY A 52 -9.45 -2.80 -11.41
C GLY A 52 -9.16 -1.33 -11.12
N GLU A 53 -10.16 -0.53 -10.76
CA GLU A 53 -10.02 0.89 -10.46
C GLU A 53 -9.65 1.12 -9.00
N TRP A 54 -8.72 2.05 -8.77
CA TRP A 54 -8.32 2.44 -7.42
C TRP A 54 -9.32 3.42 -6.81
N ARG A 55 -9.81 3.10 -5.61
CA ARG A 55 -10.84 3.86 -4.90
C ARG A 55 -10.41 4.19 -3.47
N LEU A 56 -10.86 5.35 -3.01
CA LEU A 56 -10.71 5.76 -1.61
C LEU A 56 -11.85 5.15 -0.79
N LEU A 57 -11.51 4.45 0.28
CA LEU A 57 -12.45 3.92 1.27
C LEU A 57 -12.66 4.93 2.40
N TYR A 58 -11.55 5.48 2.91
CA TYR A 58 -11.55 6.37 4.06
C TYR A 58 -10.36 7.33 4.03
N HIS A 59 -10.50 8.50 4.64
CA HIS A 59 -9.39 9.38 4.98
C HIS A 59 -9.72 10.21 6.22
N LEU A 60 -8.69 10.68 6.92
CA LEU A 60 -8.90 11.59 8.04
C LEU A 60 -9.56 12.92 7.60
N PRO A 61 -10.36 13.55 8.47
CA PRO A 61 -10.87 14.89 8.22
C PRO A 61 -9.70 15.87 8.11
N ASN A 62 -9.82 16.86 7.21
CA ASN A 62 -8.79 17.85 6.86
C ASN A 62 -7.63 17.34 5.99
N CYS A 63 -7.67 16.09 5.54
CA CYS A 63 -6.70 15.60 4.56
C CYS A 63 -7.07 16.03 3.14
N ARG A 64 -6.06 16.39 2.36
CA ARG A 64 -6.23 16.77 0.95
C ARG A 64 -6.62 15.55 0.12
N GLU A 65 -7.25 15.76 -1.02
CA GLU A 65 -7.50 14.70 -1.97
C GLU A 65 -6.21 14.00 -2.41
N LEU A 66 -6.29 12.68 -2.51
CA LEU A 66 -5.20 11.81 -2.89
C LEU A 66 -5.32 11.50 -4.40
N PRO A 67 -4.26 11.63 -5.20
CA PRO A 67 -4.30 11.27 -6.62
C PRO A 67 -4.31 9.74 -6.77
N LEU A 68 -5.50 9.14 -6.66
CA LEU A 68 -5.70 7.69 -6.57
C LEU A 68 -5.17 6.93 -7.79
N GLU A 69 -5.37 7.44 -9.00
CA GLU A 69 -4.90 6.78 -10.22
C GLU A 69 -3.37 6.69 -10.25
N SER A 70 -2.67 7.81 -10.04
CA SER A 70 -1.21 7.83 -10.02
C SER A 70 -0.64 7.01 -8.87
N LEU A 71 -1.22 7.11 -7.67
CA LEU A 71 -0.80 6.32 -6.51
C LEU A 71 -1.03 4.83 -6.72
N GLY A 72 -2.21 4.47 -7.19
CA GLY A 72 -2.59 3.09 -7.48
C GLY A 72 -1.67 2.43 -8.48
N ASN A 73 -1.33 3.13 -9.57
CA ASN A 73 -0.34 2.65 -10.55
C ASN A 73 1.04 2.40 -9.92
N MET A 74 1.46 3.23 -8.95
CA MET A 74 2.72 3.00 -8.24
C MET A 74 2.64 1.77 -7.33
N ILE A 75 1.51 1.57 -6.63
CA ILE A 75 1.28 0.37 -5.81
C ILE A 75 1.29 -0.89 -6.69
N ASP A 76 0.62 -0.85 -7.84
CA ASP A 76 0.60 -1.94 -8.82
C ASP A 76 2.03 -2.30 -9.29
N ASN A 77 2.86 -1.30 -9.58
CA ASN A 77 4.25 -1.51 -9.98
C ASN A 77 5.10 -2.14 -8.87
N GLU A 78 4.90 -1.73 -7.61
CA GLU A 78 5.58 -2.34 -6.46
C GLU A 78 5.14 -3.80 -6.27
N MET A 79 3.84 -4.08 -6.40
CA MET A 79 3.32 -5.44 -6.34
C MET A 79 3.88 -6.32 -7.47
N LEU A 80 3.95 -5.81 -8.70
CA LEU A 80 4.55 -6.54 -9.83
C LEU A 80 6.06 -6.77 -9.66
N SER A 81 6.78 -5.81 -9.07
CA SER A 81 8.22 -5.91 -8.82
C SER A 81 8.54 -7.01 -7.82
N LEU A 82 7.70 -7.20 -6.79
CA LEU A 82 7.80 -8.34 -5.87
C LEU A 82 7.65 -9.68 -6.58
N HIS A 83 6.82 -9.77 -7.61
CA HIS A 83 6.63 -11.00 -8.39
C HIS A 83 7.78 -11.24 -9.39
N LYS A 84 8.45 -10.19 -9.89
CA LYS A 84 9.63 -10.32 -10.78
C LYS A 84 10.94 -10.62 -10.05
N GLY A 85 11.03 -10.35 -8.75
CA GLY A 85 12.21 -10.64 -7.92
C GLY A 85 12.49 -12.14 -7.68
N GLY A 86 11.62 -13.04 -8.16
CA GLY A 86 11.77 -14.50 -8.00
C GLY A 86 12.42 -15.23 -9.19
N SER A 87 12.82 -14.54 -10.27
CA SER A 87 13.37 -15.17 -11.48
C SER A 87 14.73 -14.62 -11.88
N ARG A 88 15.72 -14.64 -10.98
CA ARG A 88 17.10 -14.35 -11.38
C ARG A 88 18.17 -14.96 -10.48
N GLU A 89 18.12 -16.26 -10.24
CA GLU A 89 19.31 -17.05 -9.87
C GLU A 89 19.20 -18.47 -10.48
N LEU A 90 19.71 -18.63 -11.71
CA LEU A 90 20.36 -19.82 -12.24
C LEU A 90 21.41 -19.36 -13.27
#